data_AF-A0A8T3XC36-F1
#
_entry.id   AF-A0A8T3XC36-F1
#
_cell.length_a   1.000
_cell.length_b   1.000
_cell.length_c   1.000
_cell.angle_alpha   90.00
_cell.angle_beta   90.00
_cell.angle_gamma   90.00
#
_symmetry.space_group_name_H-M   'P 1'
#
loop_
_entity.id
_entity.type
_entity.pdbx_description
1 polymer ?
#
loop_
_entity_poly.entity_id
_entity_poly.type
_entity_poly.pdbx_seq_one_letter_code
_entity_poly.pdbx_strand_id
1 'polypeptide(L)'
;MSNKSHFNSGHRAMNWLNKNGVSHSSEVKFDIPKKTYHGVFTEDALNFLKKLPDSSIQLILIDPPYNLDLAKWDTFSNYMGWAKGWLKEAERVLTDNGNFVIFGGYQYQDVKKGDLLEIMHHLRHNTSLLFVNLIIWYYKTGMGAHRFFSNRHEEILWYGKTKKYYFNLDSVRIPFDEKTKEAYKRDKRLNPASIDKGKNPTNVWQIERLIANSRERVGHPTQKPLEVIRRLVRGLSYPGSLVLDFFAGSGTTGRVCIEEDRHSILVDNDKKTLEYFNKHLENMRENGNSKQHEIILNPDLKEFLKKTDKKESSFSKKEAKNAELPHD
;
A
#
# COMPACT_ATOMS: atom_id res chain seq x y z
N MET A 1 7.27 2.19 32.67
CA MET A 1 6.04 1.49 32.21
C MET A 1 6.41 0.62 31.03
N SER A 2 6.11 -0.68 31.06
CA SER A 2 6.29 -1.55 29.89
C SER A 2 5.40 -1.06 28.76
N ASN A 3 5.96 -0.94 27.55
CA ASN A 3 5.22 -0.49 26.38
C ASN A 3 4.07 -1.48 26.10
N LYS A 4 2.82 -1.08 26.35
CA LYS A 4 1.63 -1.95 26.24
C LYS A 4 1.41 -2.50 24.83
N SER A 5 2.10 -1.97 23.81
CA SER A 5 2.11 -2.49 22.44
C SER A 5 2.62 -3.94 22.34
N HIS A 6 3.53 -4.36 23.23
CA HIS A 6 4.01 -5.75 23.29
C HIS A 6 2.98 -6.74 23.89
N PHE A 7 1.91 -6.23 24.51
CA PHE A 7 0.85 -7.02 25.15
C PHE A 7 -0.45 -7.05 24.33
N ASN A 8 -0.38 -6.78 23.03
CA ASN A 8 -1.54 -6.91 22.15
C ASN A 8 -1.98 -8.39 22.11
N SER A 9 -3.12 -8.69 22.73
CA SER A 9 -3.71 -10.03 22.80
C SER A 9 -3.91 -10.66 21.42
N GLY A 10 -4.24 -9.86 20.40
CA GLY A 10 -4.35 -10.32 19.02
C GLY A 10 -3.01 -10.77 18.44
N HIS A 11 -1.91 -10.07 18.74
CA HIS A 11 -0.57 -10.47 18.29
C HIS A 11 -0.09 -11.76 18.95
N ARG A 12 -0.46 -11.99 20.22
CA ARG A 12 -0.16 -13.24 20.93
C ARG A 12 -0.97 -14.41 20.36
N ALA A 13 -2.26 -14.19 20.06
CA ALA A 13 -3.10 -15.19 19.40
C ALA A 13 -2.59 -15.57 18.00
N MET A 14 -2.16 -14.59 17.19
CA MET A 14 -1.55 -14.85 15.87
C MET A 14 -0.26 -15.68 15.97
N ASN A 15 0.61 -15.35 16.93
CA ASN A 15 1.83 -16.13 17.17
C ASN A 15 1.53 -17.57 17.61
N TRP A 16 0.48 -17.76 18.42
CA TRP A 16 0.02 -19.09 18.84
C TRP A 16 -0.54 -19.90 17.66
N LEU A 17 -1.39 -19.31 16.82
CA LEU A 17 -1.93 -19.98 15.62
C LEU A 17 -0.82 -20.48 14.70
N ASN A 18 0.17 -19.62 14.42
CA ASN A 18 1.33 -19.96 13.61
C ASN A 18 2.18 -21.09 14.23
N LYS A 19 2.40 -21.06 15.55
CA LYS A 19 3.17 -22.10 16.25
C LYS A 19 2.49 -23.47 16.19
N ASN A 20 1.17 -23.50 16.11
CA ASN A 20 0.36 -24.72 16.08
C ASN A 20 -0.11 -25.11 14.67
N GLY A 21 0.39 -24.44 13.61
CA GLY A 21 0.04 -24.76 12.23
C GLY A 21 -1.44 -24.49 11.87
N VAL A 22 -2.13 -23.65 12.64
CA VAL A 22 -3.54 -23.33 12.40
C VAL A 22 -3.60 -22.14 11.44
N SER A 23 -4.27 -22.35 10.29
CA SER A 23 -4.46 -21.30 9.28
C SER A 23 -5.17 -20.09 9.87
N HIS A 24 -4.59 -18.90 9.75
CA HIS A 24 -5.25 -17.67 10.20
C HIS A 24 -6.46 -17.38 9.32
N SER A 25 -7.49 -16.72 9.86
CA SER A 25 -8.71 -16.35 9.10
C SER A 25 -8.45 -15.36 7.96
N SER A 26 -7.25 -14.78 7.88
CA SER A 26 -6.78 -13.90 6.81
C SER A 26 -5.85 -14.61 5.82
N GLU A 27 -5.62 -15.92 5.97
CA GLU A 27 -4.82 -16.70 5.04
C GLU A 27 -5.59 -16.85 3.72
N VAL A 28 -5.13 -16.13 2.70
CA VAL A 28 -5.67 -16.17 1.35
C VAL A 28 -4.83 -17.13 0.53
N LYS A 29 -5.48 -18.11 -0.12
CA LYS A 29 -4.85 -18.90 -1.18
C LYS A 29 -5.00 -18.14 -2.48
N PHE A 30 -3.89 -17.95 -3.20
CA PHE A 30 -3.87 -17.24 -4.47
C PHE A 30 -2.95 -17.97 -5.43
N ASP A 31 -3.28 -17.86 -6.71
CA ASP A 31 -2.41 -18.29 -7.80
C ASP A 31 -1.62 -17.09 -8.31
N ILE A 32 -0.34 -17.30 -8.62
CA ILE A 32 0.48 -16.27 -9.25
C ILE A 32 0.06 -16.20 -10.73
N PRO A 33 -0.46 -15.06 -11.22
CA PRO A 33 -0.91 -14.96 -12.60
C PRO A 33 0.28 -15.08 -13.56
N LYS A 34 0.11 -15.82 -14.66
CA LYS A 34 1.10 -15.85 -15.75
C LYS A 34 1.22 -14.51 -16.48
N LYS A 35 0.13 -13.74 -16.47
CA LYS A 35 0.00 -12.44 -17.14
C LYS A 35 -0.87 -11.51 -16.30
N THR A 36 -0.42 -10.28 -16.09
CA THR A 36 -1.18 -9.24 -15.38
C THR A 36 -1.85 -8.26 -16.36
N TYR A 37 -2.84 -7.51 -15.86
CA TYR A 37 -3.66 -6.58 -16.63
C TYR A 37 -3.70 -5.24 -15.90
N HIS A 38 -3.49 -4.16 -16.63
CA HIS A 38 -3.31 -2.82 -16.07
C HIS A 38 -4.16 -1.81 -16.83
N GLY A 39 -5.24 -1.35 -16.19
CA GLY A 39 -6.12 -0.33 -16.74
C GLY A 39 -5.56 1.06 -16.42
N VAL A 40 -5.44 1.92 -17.42
CA VAL A 40 -5.04 3.33 -17.24
C VAL A 40 -6.17 4.21 -17.70
N PHE A 41 -6.68 5.06 -16.81
CA PHE A 41 -7.85 5.90 -17.05
C PHE A 41 -7.49 7.37 -16.87
N THR A 42 -7.89 8.19 -17.84
CA THR A 42 -7.82 9.66 -17.70
C THR A 42 -9.19 10.19 -17.27
N GLU A 43 -9.42 10.29 -15.98
CA GLU A 43 -10.72 10.67 -15.41
C GLU A 43 -10.56 11.32 -14.02
N ASP A 44 -11.57 12.09 -13.59
CA ASP A 44 -11.71 12.50 -12.19
C ASP A 44 -11.82 11.30 -11.25
N ALA A 45 -11.05 11.32 -10.16
CA ALA A 45 -10.95 10.22 -9.21
C ALA A 45 -12.30 9.82 -8.61
N LEU A 46 -13.12 10.80 -8.18
CA LEU A 46 -14.40 10.52 -7.52
C LEU A 46 -15.43 9.97 -8.51
N ASN A 47 -15.46 10.51 -9.74
CA ASN A 47 -16.33 10.00 -10.80
C ASN A 47 -15.95 8.56 -11.18
N PHE A 48 -14.65 8.26 -11.27
CA PHE A 48 -14.19 6.90 -11.52
C PHE A 48 -14.58 5.93 -10.38
N LEU A 49 -14.32 6.33 -9.13
CA LEU A 49 -14.61 5.51 -7.95
C LEU A 49 -16.08 5.07 -7.89
N LYS A 50 -17.03 5.97 -8.22
CA LYS A 50 -18.47 5.66 -8.26
C LYS A 50 -18.85 4.56 -9.27
N LYS A 51 -18.00 4.27 -10.26
CA LYS A 51 -18.24 3.22 -11.27
C LYS A 51 -17.75 1.85 -10.81
N LEU A 52 -16.84 1.79 -9.84
CA LEU A 52 -16.32 0.53 -9.32
C LEU A 52 -17.41 -0.19 -8.50
N PRO A 53 -17.54 -1.53 -8.62
CA PRO A 53 -18.40 -2.31 -7.74
C PRO A 53 -17.95 -2.24 -6.28
N ASP A 54 -18.87 -2.55 -5.37
CA ASP A 54 -18.53 -2.75 -3.96
C ASP A 54 -17.56 -3.93 -3.83
N SER A 55 -16.65 -3.86 -2.87
CA SER A 55 -15.76 -4.97 -2.51
C SER A 55 -15.00 -5.61 -3.69
N SER A 56 -14.45 -4.78 -4.59
CA SER A 56 -13.71 -5.21 -5.79
C SER A 56 -12.20 -4.96 -5.74
N ILE A 57 -11.70 -4.21 -4.76
CA ILE A 57 -10.30 -3.74 -4.71
C ILE A 57 -9.59 -4.31 -3.48
N GLN A 58 -8.41 -4.91 -3.68
CA GLN A 58 -7.63 -5.49 -2.58
C GLN A 58 -6.76 -4.45 -1.87
N LEU A 59 -6.17 -3.53 -2.62
CA LEU A 59 -5.31 -2.49 -2.07
C LEU A 59 -5.60 -1.18 -2.78
N ILE A 60 -5.92 -0.15 -2.02
CA ILE A 60 -5.89 1.23 -2.49
C ILE A 60 -4.61 1.87 -1.96
N LEU A 61 -3.79 2.42 -2.85
CA LEU A 61 -2.57 3.14 -2.51
C LEU A 61 -2.61 4.49 -3.22
N ILE A 62 -2.63 5.57 -2.44
CA ILE A 62 -2.78 6.94 -2.99
C ILE A 62 -1.85 7.96 -2.34
N ASP A 63 -1.46 8.95 -3.15
CA ASP A 63 -0.79 10.19 -2.73
C ASP A 63 -1.67 11.37 -3.17
N PRO A 64 -2.71 11.73 -2.40
CA PRO A 64 -3.69 12.71 -2.84
C PRO A 64 -3.11 14.13 -2.91
N PRO A 65 -3.73 15.03 -3.69
CA PRO A 65 -3.56 16.48 -3.51
C PRO A 65 -3.84 16.90 -2.07
N TYR A 66 -3.22 18.00 -1.61
CA TYR A 66 -3.36 18.56 -0.26
C TYR A 66 -3.49 20.09 -0.23
N ASN A 67 -3.76 20.72 -1.37
CA ASN A 67 -3.73 22.16 -1.60
C ASN A 67 -2.45 22.85 -1.11
N LEU A 68 -1.30 22.23 -1.37
CA LEU A 68 0.02 22.75 -1.00
C LEU A 68 0.56 23.80 -1.99
N ASP A 69 -0.23 24.21 -2.98
CA ASP A 69 0.15 25.10 -4.09
C ASP A 69 1.32 24.57 -4.94
N LEU A 70 1.57 23.26 -4.90
CA LEU A 70 2.67 22.61 -5.66
C LEU A 70 2.37 22.54 -7.16
N ALA A 71 1.08 22.58 -7.53
CA ALA A 71 0.62 22.56 -8.91
C ALA A 71 -0.80 23.15 -9.03
N LYS A 72 -1.19 23.57 -10.24
CA LYS A 72 -2.48 24.22 -10.50
C LYS A 72 -3.71 23.36 -10.16
N TRP A 73 -3.56 22.04 -10.15
CA TRP A 73 -4.63 21.08 -9.82
C TRP A 73 -4.88 20.93 -8.32
N ASP A 74 -4.04 21.55 -7.49
CA ASP A 74 -4.05 21.44 -6.02
C ASP A 74 -4.74 22.65 -5.37
N THR A 75 -5.98 22.96 -5.80
CA THR A 75 -6.77 24.06 -5.22
C THR A 75 -8.25 23.68 -5.05
N PHE A 76 -8.70 23.53 -3.80
CA PHE A 76 -10.09 23.26 -3.43
C PHE A 76 -10.57 24.27 -2.38
N SER A 77 -11.77 24.84 -2.55
CA SER A 77 -12.36 25.79 -1.59
C SER A 77 -12.70 25.14 -0.23
N ASN A 78 -12.97 23.84 -0.22
CA ASN A 78 -13.15 23.03 0.98
C ASN A 78 -12.53 21.64 0.73
N TYR A 79 -11.25 21.50 1.09
CA TYR A 79 -10.48 20.27 0.90
C TYR A 79 -11.21 19.06 1.49
N MET A 80 -11.65 19.15 2.74
CA MET A 80 -12.31 18.05 3.42
C MET A 80 -13.67 17.71 2.82
N GLY A 81 -14.41 18.69 2.29
CA GLY A 81 -15.65 18.43 1.54
C GLY A 81 -15.43 17.54 0.33
N TRP A 82 -14.37 17.82 -0.45
CA TRP A 82 -13.95 16.99 -1.58
C TRP A 82 -13.41 15.63 -1.11
N ALA A 83 -12.54 15.63 -0.09
CA ALA A 83 -11.88 14.42 0.40
C ALA A 83 -12.84 13.37 0.93
N LYS A 84 -13.89 13.81 1.64
CA LYS A 84 -14.97 12.95 2.14
C LYS A 84 -15.59 12.08 1.04
N GLY A 85 -15.71 12.60 -0.18
CA GLY A 85 -16.27 11.87 -1.30
C GLY A 85 -15.45 10.61 -1.63
N TRP A 86 -14.15 10.78 -1.86
CA TRP A 86 -13.30 9.64 -2.20
C TRP A 86 -12.96 8.76 -1.00
N LEU A 87 -12.95 9.30 0.23
CA LEU A 87 -12.78 8.50 1.46
C LEU A 87 -13.91 7.48 1.63
N LYS A 88 -15.16 7.93 1.41
CA LYS A 88 -16.35 7.06 1.47
C LYS A 88 -16.31 5.98 0.39
N GLU A 89 -15.99 6.37 -0.85
CA GLU A 89 -15.94 5.40 -1.94
C GLU A 89 -14.78 4.41 -1.80
N ALA A 90 -13.64 4.85 -1.27
CA ALA A 90 -12.51 3.96 -0.97
C ALA A 90 -12.91 2.84 0.01
N GLU A 91 -13.64 3.15 1.08
CA GLU A 91 -14.18 2.13 2.00
C GLU A 91 -15.14 1.16 1.29
N ARG A 92 -16.04 1.68 0.44
CA ARG A 92 -17.02 0.89 -0.31
C ARG A 92 -16.36 -0.15 -1.22
N VAL A 93 -15.39 0.28 -2.02
CA VAL A 93 -14.79 -0.56 -3.07
C VAL A 93 -13.76 -1.57 -2.53
N LEU A 94 -13.22 -1.38 -1.32
CA LEU A 94 -12.28 -2.32 -0.72
C LEU A 94 -12.92 -3.68 -0.42
N THR A 95 -12.22 -4.78 -0.64
CA THR A 95 -12.63 -6.11 -0.16
C THR A 95 -12.56 -6.17 1.38
N ASP A 96 -13.22 -7.14 2.02
CA ASP A 96 -13.20 -7.30 3.48
C ASP A 96 -11.78 -7.51 4.05
N ASN A 97 -10.90 -8.14 3.28
CA ASN A 97 -9.48 -8.31 3.59
C ASN A 97 -8.60 -7.22 2.92
N GLY A 98 -9.20 -6.15 2.41
CA GLY A 98 -8.55 -5.08 1.70
C GLY A 98 -7.87 -4.06 2.61
N ASN A 99 -6.89 -3.36 2.05
CA ASN A 99 -6.09 -2.34 2.73
C ASN A 99 -6.18 -0.98 2.02
N PHE A 100 -6.19 0.08 2.81
CA PHE A 100 -6.15 1.46 2.32
C PHE A 100 -4.88 2.15 2.82
N VAL A 101 -4.12 2.73 1.91
CA VAL A 101 -2.87 3.42 2.19
C VAL A 101 -2.91 4.84 1.64
N ILE A 102 -2.61 5.81 2.50
CA ILE A 102 -2.64 7.24 2.17
C ILE A 102 -1.30 7.87 2.56
N PHE A 103 -0.59 8.41 1.56
CA PHE A 103 0.61 9.23 1.78
C PHE A 103 0.22 10.67 2.14
N GLY A 104 1.09 11.35 2.88
CA GLY A 104 0.96 12.78 3.14
C GLY A 104 1.87 13.24 4.27
N GLY A 105 1.73 14.52 4.63
CA GLY A 105 2.43 15.09 5.78
C GLY A 105 1.46 15.60 6.85
N TYR A 106 1.98 15.88 8.04
CA TYR A 106 1.28 16.60 9.11
C TYR A 106 1.60 18.10 9.18
N GLN A 107 2.27 18.65 8.17
CA GLN A 107 2.69 20.05 8.16
C GLN A 107 1.59 20.97 7.62
N TYR A 108 0.40 20.90 8.22
CA TYR A 108 -0.69 21.82 7.95
C TYR A 108 -0.27 23.28 8.21
N GLN A 109 -0.63 24.19 7.30
CA GLN A 109 -0.28 25.60 7.40
C GLN A 109 -1.49 26.54 7.45
N ASP A 110 -2.62 26.19 6.82
CA ASP A 110 -3.84 27.02 6.77
C ASP A 110 -5.07 26.18 6.34
N VAL A 111 -6.28 26.66 6.65
CA VAL A 111 -7.60 26.00 6.45
C VAL A 111 -7.93 25.65 5.01
N LYS A 112 -7.25 26.28 4.04
CA LYS A 112 -7.37 25.94 2.62
C LYS A 112 -6.57 24.69 2.24
N LYS A 113 -5.63 24.28 3.10
CA LYS A 113 -4.73 23.14 2.91
C LYS A 113 -5.24 21.93 3.65
N GLY A 114 -5.18 20.77 3.01
CA GLY A 114 -5.41 19.49 3.65
C GLY A 114 -4.13 18.97 4.30
N ASP A 115 -4.28 18.06 5.25
CA ASP A 115 -3.18 17.24 5.74
C ASP A 115 -3.70 15.87 6.20
N LEU A 116 -2.79 15.01 6.66
CA LEU A 116 -3.18 13.69 7.16
C LEU A 116 -3.90 13.73 8.52
N LEU A 117 -3.79 14.81 9.32
CA LEU A 117 -4.51 14.91 10.59
C LEU A 117 -6.01 15.02 10.36
N GLU A 118 -6.43 15.87 9.41
CA GLU A 118 -7.84 16.03 9.04
C GLU A 118 -8.42 14.76 8.43
N ILE A 119 -7.66 14.09 7.55
CA ILE A 119 -8.05 12.78 6.99
C ILE A 119 -8.20 11.74 8.10
N MET A 120 -7.21 11.63 8.99
CA MET A 120 -7.23 10.67 10.09
C MET A 120 -8.38 10.93 11.06
N HIS A 121 -8.65 12.20 11.38
CA HIS A 121 -9.80 12.58 12.20
C HIS A 121 -11.12 12.17 11.53
N HIS A 122 -11.29 12.48 10.23
CA HIS A 122 -12.50 12.10 9.52
C HIS A 122 -12.70 10.58 9.49
N LEU A 123 -11.68 9.81 9.10
CA LEU A 123 -11.71 8.36 9.05
C LEU A 123 -12.11 7.77 10.41
N ARG A 124 -11.50 8.25 11.50
CA ARG A 124 -11.81 7.77 12.86
C ARG A 124 -13.28 7.92 13.25
N HIS A 125 -13.95 8.96 12.78
CA HIS A 125 -15.30 9.31 13.24
C HIS A 125 -16.41 8.98 12.25
N ASN A 126 -16.09 8.67 10.99
CA ASN A 126 -17.08 8.56 9.91
C ASN A 126 -16.95 7.30 9.07
N THR A 127 -15.96 6.43 9.32
CA THR A 127 -15.80 5.15 8.63
C THR A 127 -15.65 4.00 9.63
N SER A 128 -15.76 2.77 9.13
CA SER A 128 -15.48 1.54 9.88
C SER A 128 -14.05 1.03 9.72
N LEU A 129 -13.23 1.74 8.94
CA LEU A 129 -11.85 1.38 8.65
C LEU A 129 -11.02 1.35 9.94
N LEU A 130 -10.19 0.31 10.06
CA LEU A 130 -9.34 0.11 11.21
C LEU A 130 -7.98 0.74 10.97
N PHE A 131 -7.59 1.71 11.79
CA PHE A 131 -6.23 2.25 11.78
C PHE A 131 -5.24 1.17 12.23
N VAL A 132 -4.41 0.68 11.31
CA VAL A 132 -3.47 -0.42 11.57
C VAL A 132 -2.10 0.12 11.94
N ASN A 133 -1.61 1.11 11.18
CA ASN A 133 -0.27 1.66 11.43
C ASN A 133 -0.14 3.10 10.90
N LEU A 134 0.64 3.89 11.63
CA LEU A 134 1.28 5.09 11.10
C LEU A 134 2.72 4.73 10.76
N ILE A 135 3.05 4.76 9.49
CA ILE A 135 4.40 4.48 9.00
C ILE A 135 5.10 5.81 8.76
N ILE A 136 6.31 5.94 9.30
CA ILE A 136 7.18 7.09 9.10
C ILE A 136 8.16 6.72 7.99
N TRP A 137 7.99 7.32 6.81
CA TRP A 137 8.99 7.25 5.75
C TRP A 137 10.06 8.30 6.02
N TYR A 138 11.20 7.84 6.52
CA TYR A 138 12.38 8.65 6.78
C TYR A 138 13.34 8.66 5.59
N TYR A 139 13.82 9.84 5.20
CA TYR A 139 14.81 10.04 4.14
C TYR A 139 15.92 10.97 4.63
N LYS A 140 17.18 10.71 4.25
CA LYS A 140 18.33 11.47 4.81
C LYS A 140 18.50 12.83 4.15
N THR A 141 18.15 12.94 2.89
CA THR A 141 18.38 14.13 2.07
C THR A 141 17.18 15.06 2.06
N GLY A 142 17.42 16.38 2.06
CA GLY A 142 16.35 17.38 2.00
C GLY A 142 16.88 18.80 2.23
N MET A 143 16.00 19.78 2.09
CA MET A 143 16.35 21.19 2.35
C MET A 143 16.72 21.39 3.82
N GLY A 144 17.74 22.21 4.08
CA GLY A 144 18.06 22.67 5.44
C GLY A 144 17.07 23.74 5.91
N ALA A 145 16.93 23.88 7.22
CA ALA A 145 16.13 24.92 7.86
C ALA A 145 16.90 25.55 9.02
N HIS A 146 16.78 26.87 9.18
CA HIS A 146 17.45 27.64 10.25
C HIS A 146 16.54 27.96 11.44
N ARG A 147 15.20 27.89 11.26
CA ARG A 147 14.21 28.30 12.27
C ARG A 147 13.48 27.13 12.96
N PHE A 148 13.69 25.91 12.49
CA PHE A 148 13.07 24.68 12.99
C PHE A 148 13.89 23.47 12.53
N PHE A 149 13.63 22.29 13.10
CA PHE A 149 14.30 21.05 12.68
C PHE A 149 13.92 20.71 11.23
N SER A 150 14.94 20.47 10.40
CA SER A 150 14.73 20.22 8.97
C SER A 150 13.85 18.99 8.76
N ASN A 151 12.77 19.12 7.99
CA ASN A 151 11.86 18.00 7.75
C ASN A 151 12.59 16.88 6.97
N ARG A 152 12.52 15.66 7.47
CA ARG A 152 13.17 14.46 6.92
C ARG A 152 12.24 13.25 6.88
N HIS A 153 10.94 13.48 6.99
CA HIS A 153 9.97 12.41 6.95
C HIS A 153 8.71 12.80 6.17
N GLU A 154 7.97 11.77 5.81
CA GLU A 154 6.62 11.82 5.28
C GLU A 154 5.86 10.66 5.91
N GLU A 155 4.58 10.83 6.17
CA GLU A 155 3.76 9.82 6.79
C GLU A 155 3.01 8.99 5.76
N ILE A 156 2.75 7.74 6.15
CA ILE A 156 1.91 6.83 5.40
C ILE A 156 0.91 6.23 6.38
N LEU A 157 -0.37 6.58 6.21
CA LEU A 157 -1.45 5.98 6.98
C LEU A 157 -1.80 4.64 6.35
N TRP A 158 -1.89 3.60 7.18
CA TRP A 158 -2.39 2.29 6.78
C TRP A 158 -3.65 1.92 7.56
N TYR A 159 -4.74 1.72 6.82
CA TYR A 159 -6.00 1.20 7.32
C TYR A 159 -6.32 -0.16 6.71
N GLY A 160 -6.97 -1.03 7.48
CA GLY A 160 -7.60 -2.26 6.99
C GLY A 160 -9.11 -2.11 6.98
N LYS A 161 -9.82 -2.67 5.98
CA LYS A 161 -11.29 -2.61 5.94
C LYS A 161 -11.93 -3.31 7.12
N THR A 162 -11.41 -4.48 7.47
CA THR A 162 -11.85 -5.24 8.65
C THR A 162 -10.64 -5.81 9.40
N LYS A 163 -10.87 -6.49 10.51
CA LYS A 163 -9.80 -7.22 11.25
C LYS A 163 -9.17 -8.36 10.43
N LYS A 164 -9.76 -8.73 9.28
CA LYS A 164 -9.27 -9.77 8.38
C LYS A 164 -8.34 -9.23 7.28
N TYR A 165 -7.89 -7.98 7.37
CA TYR A 165 -7.00 -7.38 6.37
C TYR A 165 -5.81 -8.30 6.04
N TYR A 166 -5.45 -8.37 4.76
CA TYR A 166 -4.30 -9.16 4.32
C TYR A 166 -3.01 -8.49 4.78
N PHE A 167 -2.09 -9.28 5.34
CA PHE A 167 -0.74 -8.81 5.65
C PHE A 167 0.28 -9.95 5.51
N ASN A 168 1.25 -9.79 4.61
CA ASN A 168 2.33 -10.74 4.42
C ASN A 168 3.67 -10.15 4.90
N LEU A 169 3.92 -10.27 6.21
CA LEU A 169 5.15 -9.79 6.83
C LEU A 169 6.40 -10.42 6.20
N ASP A 170 6.37 -11.73 5.92
CA ASP A 170 7.53 -12.46 5.42
C ASP A 170 7.97 -11.93 4.05
N SER A 171 7.04 -11.42 3.22
CA SER A 171 7.35 -10.81 1.93
C SER A 171 8.09 -9.45 2.00
N VAL A 172 8.15 -8.85 3.19
CA VAL A 172 8.74 -7.52 3.42
C VAL A 172 9.79 -7.52 4.54
N ARG A 173 10.22 -8.69 5.01
CA ARG A 173 11.30 -8.80 6.00
C ARG A 173 12.61 -8.32 5.40
N ILE A 174 13.42 -7.70 6.25
CA ILE A 174 14.77 -7.27 5.92
C ILE A 174 15.73 -8.38 6.33
N PRO A 175 16.51 -8.98 5.41
CA PRO A 175 17.53 -9.95 5.76
C PRO A 175 18.54 -9.37 6.74
N PHE A 176 19.03 -10.20 7.65
CA PHE A 176 20.23 -9.87 8.41
C PHE A 176 21.45 -10.01 7.50
N ASP A 177 22.48 -9.18 7.71
CA ASP A 177 23.79 -9.45 7.15
C ASP A 177 24.34 -10.79 7.69
N GLU A 178 25.24 -11.41 6.93
CA GLU A 178 25.73 -12.76 7.23
C GLU A 178 26.34 -12.87 8.63
N LYS A 179 27.12 -11.85 9.05
CA LYS A 179 27.77 -11.83 10.37
C LYS A 179 26.73 -11.78 11.50
N THR A 180 25.74 -10.90 11.39
CA THR A 180 24.64 -10.83 12.37
C THR A 180 23.83 -12.12 12.38
N LYS A 181 23.57 -12.70 11.21
CA LYS A 181 22.80 -13.94 11.06
C LYS A 181 23.52 -15.11 11.75
N GLU A 182 24.82 -15.26 11.56
CA GLU A 182 25.63 -16.28 12.24
C GLU A 182 25.66 -16.09 13.75
N ALA A 183 25.89 -14.85 14.22
CA ALA A 183 25.91 -14.54 15.64
C ALA A 183 24.57 -14.90 16.31
N TYR A 184 23.45 -14.56 15.67
CA TYR A 184 22.11 -14.86 16.19
C TYR A 184 21.80 -16.36 16.18
N LYS A 185 22.28 -17.11 15.18
CA LYS A 185 22.10 -18.58 15.15
C LYS A 185 22.85 -19.31 16.27
N ARG A 186 23.89 -18.71 16.84
CA ARG A 186 24.62 -19.26 18.01
C ARG A 186 23.87 -19.04 19.32
N ASP A 187 22.98 -18.05 19.38
CA ASP A 187 22.18 -17.77 20.56
C ASP A 187 20.94 -18.69 20.63
N LYS A 188 21.02 -19.72 21.47
CA LYS A 188 19.94 -20.71 21.66
C LYS A 188 18.62 -20.12 22.18
N ARG A 189 18.61 -18.86 22.63
CA ARG A 189 17.39 -18.16 23.06
C ARG A 189 16.57 -17.64 21.87
N LEU A 190 17.19 -17.50 20.70
CA LEU A 190 16.55 -16.99 19.49
C LEU A 190 16.02 -18.14 18.63
N ASN A 191 14.90 -17.92 17.95
CA ASN A 191 14.32 -18.90 17.03
C ASN A 191 15.06 -18.87 15.67
N PRO A 192 15.74 -19.96 15.26
CA PRO A 192 16.47 -20.02 13.99
C PRO A 192 15.61 -19.71 12.77
N ALA A 193 14.35 -20.17 12.75
CA ALA A 193 13.44 -19.90 11.63
C ALA A 193 13.10 -18.42 11.50
N SER A 194 13.04 -17.68 12.63
CA SER A 194 12.82 -16.22 12.59
C SER A 194 14.06 -15.47 12.10
N ILE A 195 15.25 -15.99 12.41
CA ILE A 195 16.53 -15.44 11.92
C ILE A 195 16.63 -15.64 10.41
N ASP A 196 16.29 -16.83 9.90
CA ASP A 196 16.33 -17.13 8.48
C ASP A 196 15.34 -16.28 7.66
N LYS A 197 14.16 -16.00 8.22
CA LYS A 197 13.17 -15.11 7.62
C LYS A 197 13.60 -13.63 7.59
N GLY A 198 14.44 -13.19 8.52
CA GLY A 198 14.86 -11.79 8.66
C GLY A 198 14.00 -10.97 9.62
N LYS A 199 14.36 -9.69 9.81
CA LYS A 199 13.68 -8.79 10.76
C LYS A 199 12.44 -8.14 10.15
N ASN A 200 11.46 -7.85 11.01
CA ASN A 200 10.34 -6.98 10.67
C ASN A 200 10.90 -5.59 10.27
N PRO A 201 10.44 -4.98 9.15
CA PRO A 201 10.92 -3.67 8.71
C PRO A 201 10.54 -2.51 9.64
N THR A 202 9.75 -2.77 10.68
CA THR A 202 9.15 -1.80 11.61
C THR A 202 8.18 -0.86 10.90
N ASN A 203 7.70 0.16 11.59
CA ASN A 203 6.92 1.25 11.03
C ASN A 203 7.75 2.52 10.79
N VAL A 204 9.08 2.46 10.88
CA VAL A 204 9.98 3.56 10.49
C VAL A 204 10.87 3.06 9.36
N TRP A 205 10.63 3.57 8.15
CA TRP A 205 11.28 3.10 6.94
C TRP A 205 12.28 4.11 6.45
N GLN A 206 13.56 3.75 6.51
CA GLN A 206 14.62 4.53 5.88
C GLN A 206 14.74 4.15 4.40
N ILE A 207 14.14 4.96 3.53
CA ILE A 207 14.18 4.80 2.08
C ILE A 207 14.47 6.18 1.47
N GLU A 208 15.46 6.32 0.60
CA GLU A 208 15.79 7.63 0.04
C GLU A 208 14.74 8.10 -0.98
N ARG A 209 14.53 9.42 -1.03
CA ARG A 209 13.74 10.07 -2.08
C ARG A 209 14.47 9.98 -3.43
N LEU A 210 13.72 10.13 -4.51
CA LEU A 210 14.31 10.20 -5.84
C LEU A 210 15.08 11.51 -6.00
N ILE A 211 16.37 11.40 -6.30
CA ILE A 211 17.20 12.53 -6.76
C ILE A 211 17.00 12.77 -8.26
N ALA A 212 17.34 13.96 -8.76
CA ALA A 212 17.03 14.39 -10.13
C ALA A 212 17.59 13.47 -11.23
N ASN A 213 18.74 12.84 -11.00
CA ASN A 213 19.40 11.91 -11.92
C ASN A 213 19.09 10.44 -11.64
N SER A 214 18.10 10.12 -10.79
CA SER A 214 17.71 8.74 -10.55
C SER A 214 17.17 8.10 -11.84
N ARG A 215 17.68 6.90 -12.17
CA ARG A 215 17.21 6.09 -13.32
C ARG A 215 15.73 5.73 -13.23
N GLU A 216 15.14 5.83 -12.04
CA GLU A 216 13.72 5.57 -11.85
C GLU A 216 12.83 6.70 -12.39
N ARG A 217 13.36 7.93 -12.50
CA ARG A 217 12.55 9.11 -12.81
C ARG A 217 11.95 9.06 -14.21
N VAL A 218 10.67 9.37 -14.30
CA VAL A 218 9.94 9.49 -15.56
C VAL A 218 9.54 10.94 -15.89
N GLY A 219 9.73 11.86 -14.94
CA GLY A 219 9.53 13.30 -15.11
C GLY A 219 8.43 13.90 -14.26
N HIS A 220 7.66 13.10 -13.51
CA HIS A 220 6.68 13.61 -12.55
C HIS A 220 7.40 14.27 -11.34
N PRO A 221 6.99 15.47 -10.90
CA PRO A 221 7.71 16.24 -9.88
C PRO A 221 7.75 15.52 -8.52
N THR A 222 6.62 14.93 -8.12
CA THR A 222 6.44 14.28 -6.81
C THR A 222 6.48 12.74 -6.89
N GLN A 223 7.13 12.18 -7.90
CA GLN A 223 7.25 10.72 -8.05
C GLN A 223 7.81 10.06 -6.78
N LYS A 224 7.07 9.06 -6.27
CA LYS A 224 7.51 8.25 -5.12
C LYS A 224 8.50 7.17 -5.57
N PRO A 225 9.50 6.79 -4.74
CA PRO A 225 10.43 5.72 -5.06
C PRO A 225 9.74 4.34 -5.13
N LEU A 226 10.16 3.49 -6.06
CA LEU A 226 9.63 2.14 -6.23
C LEU A 226 9.67 1.32 -4.96
N GLU A 227 10.75 1.42 -4.16
CA GLU A 227 10.93 0.57 -2.98
C GLU A 227 9.86 0.82 -1.91
N VAL A 228 9.40 2.07 -1.72
CA VAL A 228 8.32 2.38 -0.77
C VAL A 228 7.02 1.73 -1.23
N ILE A 229 6.69 1.89 -2.52
CA ILE A 229 5.48 1.34 -3.14
C ILE A 229 5.53 -0.19 -3.15
N ARG A 230 6.69 -0.79 -3.49
CA ARG A 230 6.91 -2.24 -3.52
C ARG A 230 6.69 -2.88 -2.16
N ARG A 231 7.18 -2.25 -1.09
CA ARG A 231 6.95 -2.75 0.27
C ARG A 231 5.47 -2.79 0.62
N LEU A 232 4.72 -1.74 0.25
CA LEU A 232 3.28 -1.68 0.48
C LEU A 232 2.54 -2.73 -0.36
N VAL A 233 2.84 -2.85 -1.66
CA VAL A 233 2.21 -3.84 -2.55
C VAL A 233 2.48 -5.27 -2.09
N ARG A 234 3.73 -5.62 -1.75
CA ARG A 234 4.09 -6.96 -1.24
C ARG A 234 3.39 -7.28 0.08
N GLY A 235 3.43 -6.33 1.02
CA GLY A 235 2.92 -6.53 2.36
C GLY A 235 1.40 -6.54 2.44
N LEU A 236 0.70 -5.74 1.63
CA LEU A 236 -0.72 -5.39 1.82
C LEU A 236 -1.66 -5.91 0.73
N SER A 237 -1.13 -6.62 -0.27
CA SER A 237 -1.91 -7.28 -1.32
C SER A 237 -1.31 -8.65 -1.62
N TYR A 238 -2.07 -9.55 -2.24
CA TYR A 238 -1.57 -10.85 -2.71
C TYR A 238 -1.38 -10.87 -4.23
N PRO A 239 -0.48 -11.73 -4.78
CA PRO A 239 -0.38 -11.95 -6.22
C PRO A 239 -1.75 -12.23 -6.86
N GLY A 240 -1.97 -11.68 -8.05
CA GLY A 240 -3.25 -11.78 -8.76
C GLY A 240 -4.38 -10.91 -8.19
N SER A 241 -4.16 -10.18 -7.10
CA SER A 241 -5.13 -9.19 -6.61
C SER A 241 -5.11 -7.90 -7.42
N LEU A 242 -6.17 -7.10 -7.24
CA LEU A 242 -6.34 -5.81 -7.92
C LEU A 242 -5.95 -4.64 -7.00
N VAL A 243 -4.97 -3.85 -7.46
CA VAL A 243 -4.50 -2.64 -6.78
C VAL A 243 -5.06 -1.40 -7.49
N LEU A 244 -5.58 -0.44 -6.73
CA LEU A 244 -6.10 0.82 -7.23
C LEU A 244 -5.25 1.98 -6.76
N ASP A 245 -4.91 2.87 -7.70
CA ASP A 245 -4.33 4.18 -7.44
C ASP A 245 -5.11 5.21 -8.26
N PHE A 246 -5.91 6.03 -7.59
CA PHE A 246 -6.74 7.05 -8.25
C PHE A 246 -6.16 8.46 -8.18
N PHE A 247 -4.87 8.57 -7.81
CA PHE A 247 -4.03 9.75 -7.98
C PHE A 247 -2.69 9.30 -8.55
N ALA A 248 -2.76 8.59 -9.68
CA ALA A 248 -1.67 7.74 -10.16
C ALA A 248 -0.40 8.50 -10.52
N GLY A 249 -0.47 9.80 -10.85
CA GLY A 249 0.66 10.67 -11.10
C GLY A 249 1.64 10.09 -12.12
N SER A 250 2.80 9.61 -11.66
CA SER A 250 3.83 8.97 -12.49
C SER A 250 3.50 7.55 -12.98
N GLY A 251 2.47 6.90 -12.45
CA GLY A 251 2.18 5.48 -12.72
C GLY A 251 3.12 4.49 -12.00
N THR A 252 3.80 4.93 -10.94
CA THR A 252 4.74 4.10 -10.17
C THR A 252 4.06 2.87 -9.56
N THR A 253 2.82 3.01 -9.08
CA THR A 253 2.00 1.89 -8.59
C THR A 253 1.83 0.81 -9.66
N GLY A 254 1.54 1.18 -10.91
CA GLY A 254 1.37 0.23 -12.00
C GLY A 254 2.64 -0.54 -12.32
N ARG A 255 3.78 0.16 -12.35
CA ARG A 255 5.09 -0.49 -12.58
C ARG A 255 5.38 -1.54 -11.51
N VAL A 256 5.18 -1.18 -10.23
CA VAL A 256 5.37 -2.12 -9.13
C VAL A 256 4.40 -3.28 -9.22
N CYS A 257 3.14 -3.05 -9.59
CA CYS A 257 2.16 -4.13 -9.75
C CYS A 257 2.58 -5.14 -10.82
N ILE A 258 3.15 -4.70 -11.96
CA ILE A 258 3.70 -5.60 -12.97
C ILE A 258 4.85 -6.45 -12.39
N GLU A 259 5.80 -5.81 -11.72
CA GLU A 259 6.97 -6.48 -11.15
C GLU A 259 6.60 -7.49 -10.05
N GLU A 260 5.51 -7.22 -9.33
CA GLU A 260 5.02 -8.00 -8.21
C GLU A 260 3.81 -8.87 -8.56
N ASP A 261 3.48 -9.10 -9.84
CA ASP A 261 2.39 -9.99 -10.25
C ASP A 261 0.99 -9.60 -9.70
N ARG A 262 0.67 -8.30 -9.63
CA ARG A 262 -0.66 -7.76 -9.31
C ARG A 262 -1.30 -7.12 -10.54
N HIS A 263 -2.62 -7.15 -10.62
CA HIS A 263 -3.36 -6.30 -11.55
C HIS A 263 -3.42 -4.87 -10.99
N SER A 264 -3.58 -3.87 -11.87
CA SER A 264 -3.74 -2.50 -11.39
C SER A 264 -4.78 -1.69 -12.17
N ILE A 265 -5.41 -0.75 -11.48
CA ILE A 265 -6.14 0.37 -12.07
C ILE A 265 -5.42 1.65 -11.66
N LEU A 266 -4.97 2.41 -12.64
CA LEU A 266 -4.36 3.72 -12.48
C LEU A 266 -5.32 4.76 -13.02
N VAL A 267 -5.68 5.74 -12.20
CA VAL A 267 -6.56 6.84 -12.58
C VAL A 267 -5.87 8.15 -12.25
N ASP A 268 -5.87 9.06 -13.21
CA ASP A 268 -5.42 10.43 -13.00
C ASP A 268 -6.20 11.36 -13.94
N ASN A 269 -6.33 12.64 -13.58
CA ASN A 269 -6.95 13.61 -14.48
C ASN A 269 -5.96 14.15 -15.52
N ASP A 270 -4.65 14.00 -15.29
CA ASP A 270 -3.61 14.41 -16.21
C ASP A 270 -3.33 13.32 -17.26
N LYS A 271 -3.46 13.69 -18.53
CA LYS A 271 -3.13 12.83 -19.66
C LYS A 271 -1.66 12.40 -19.66
N LYS A 272 -0.77 13.18 -19.03
CA LYS A 272 0.66 12.87 -18.93
C LYS A 272 0.96 11.62 -18.11
N THR A 273 0.04 11.15 -17.26
CA THR A 273 0.21 9.89 -16.54
C THR A 273 0.52 8.72 -17.48
N LEU A 274 -0.07 8.70 -18.68
CA LEU A 274 0.25 7.68 -19.68
C LEU A 274 1.69 7.81 -20.21
N GLU A 275 2.16 9.03 -20.46
CA GLU A 275 3.54 9.28 -20.90
C GLU A 275 4.54 8.85 -19.83
N TYR A 276 4.28 9.20 -18.57
CA TYR A 276 5.10 8.80 -17.43
C TYR A 276 5.13 7.27 -17.26
N PHE A 277 3.97 6.64 -17.37
CA PHE A 277 3.88 5.19 -17.23
C PHE A 277 4.57 4.46 -18.40
N ASN A 278 4.47 4.96 -19.63
CA ASN A 278 5.20 4.39 -20.77
C ASN A 278 6.72 4.43 -20.57
N LYS A 279 7.27 5.51 -20.02
CA LYS A 279 8.70 5.57 -19.65
C LYS A 279 9.07 4.57 -18.57
N HIS A 280 8.17 4.31 -17.61
CA HIS A 280 8.38 3.21 -16.67
C HIS A 280 8.48 1.85 -17.38
N LEU A 281 7.62 1.58 -18.37
CA LEU A 281 7.66 0.34 -19.17
C LEU A 281 8.92 0.23 -20.02
N GLU A 282 9.40 1.34 -20.60
CA GLU A 282 10.70 1.42 -21.30
C GLU A 282 11.85 1.08 -20.35
N ASN A 283 11.93 1.75 -19.20
CA ASN A 283 12.94 1.47 -18.18
C ASN A 283 12.89 0.01 -17.71
N MET A 284 11.70 -0.59 -17.61
CA MET A 284 11.57 -2.00 -17.26
C MET A 284 12.16 -2.93 -18.33
N ARG A 285 11.88 -2.66 -19.60
CA ARG A 285 12.42 -3.42 -20.74
C ARG A 285 13.94 -3.31 -20.81
N GLU A 286 14.50 -2.11 -20.64
CA GLU A 286 15.95 -1.88 -20.62
C GLU A 286 16.66 -2.61 -19.48
N ASN A 287 16.00 -2.75 -18.32
CA ASN A 287 16.53 -3.49 -17.18
C ASN A 287 16.23 -5.01 -17.24
N GLY A 288 15.78 -5.52 -18.39
CA GLY A 288 15.60 -6.95 -18.63
C GLY A 288 14.36 -7.58 -17.97
N ASN A 289 13.36 -6.78 -17.58
CA ASN A 289 12.13 -7.32 -17.03
C ASN A 289 11.29 -8.02 -18.12
N SER A 290 10.95 -9.29 -17.90
CA SER A 290 10.22 -10.16 -18.82
C SER A 290 8.80 -10.56 -18.34
N LYS A 291 8.29 -9.91 -17.28
CA LYS A 291 6.94 -10.18 -16.75
C LYS A 291 5.88 -9.91 -17.82
N GLN A 292 5.04 -10.90 -18.10
CA GLN A 292 3.96 -10.74 -19.08
C GLN A 292 2.88 -9.83 -18.51
N HIS A 293 2.56 -8.76 -19.23
CA HIS A 293 1.54 -7.80 -18.82
C HIS A 293 0.80 -7.25 -20.05
N GLU A 294 -0.38 -6.71 -19.83
CA GLU A 294 -1.16 -5.98 -20.84
C GLU A 294 -1.64 -4.65 -20.25
N ILE A 295 -1.28 -3.57 -20.94
CA ILE A 295 -1.74 -2.22 -20.60
C ILE A 295 -2.96 -1.94 -21.47
N ILE A 296 -4.07 -1.54 -20.85
CA ILE A 296 -5.31 -1.24 -21.54
C ILE A 296 -5.71 0.18 -21.19
N LEU A 297 -5.86 1.03 -22.21
CA LEU A 297 -6.16 2.44 -22.06
C LEU A 297 -7.66 2.68 -22.08
N ASN A 298 -8.18 3.34 -21.05
CA ASN A 298 -9.60 3.61 -20.83
C ASN A 298 -10.51 2.41 -21.20
N PRO A 299 -10.23 1.18 -20.69
CA PRO A 299 -11.06 0.02 -21.03
C PRO A 299 -12.49 0.19 -20.53
N ASP A 300 -13.43 -0.56 -21.11
CA ASP A 300 -14.70 -0.81 -20.41
C ASP A 300 -14.41 -1.47 -19.06
N LEU A 301 -14.91 -0.85 -17.99
CA LEU A 301 -14.57 -1.26 -16.63
C LEU A 301 -15.09 -2.67 -16.31
N LYS A 302 -16.27 -3.06 -16.84
CA LYS A 302 -16.83 -4.38 -16.59
C LYS A 302 -16.02 -5.47 -17.29
N GLU A 303 -15.60 -5.22 -18.53
CA GLU A 303 -14.71 -6.13 -19.27
C GLU A 303 -13.33 -6.25 -18.62
N PHE A 304 -12.77 -5.12 -18.17
CA PHE A 304 -11.50 -5.11 -17.46
C PHE A 304 -11.56 -5.96 -16.18
N LEU A 305 -12.58 -5.72 -15.34
CA LEU A 305 -12.76 -6.47 -14.10
C LEU A 305 -12.93 -7.97 -14.35
N LYS A 306 -13.65 -8.38 -15.40
CA LYS A 306 -13.74 -9.81 -15.80
C LYS A 306 -12.39 -10.43 -16.15
N LYS A 307 -11.44 -9.66 -16.72
CA LYS A 307 -10.09 -10.18 -17.04
C LYS A 307 -9.26 -10.39 -15.78
N THR A 308 -9.45 -9.58 -14.75
CA THR A 308 -8.73 -9.66 -13.47
C THR A 308 -9.37 -10.66 -12.51
N ASP A 309 -10.67 -10.93 -12.68
CA ASP A 309 -11.46 -11.77 -11.80
C ASP A 309 -11.39 -13.25 -12.24
N LYS A 310 -10.25 -13.90 -11.98
CA LYS A 310 -10.18 -15.37 -12.02
C LYS A 310 -10.59 -15.90 -10.66
N LYS A 311 -11.87 -16.25 -10.56
CA LYS A 311 -12.54 -16.84 -9.39
C LYS A 311 -11.62 -17.77 -8.59
N GLU A 312 -11.53 -17.47 -7.30
CA GLU A 312 -11.12 -18.39 -6.26
C GLU A 312 -11.75 -19.77 -6.50
N SER A 313 -10.93 -20.83 -6.48
CA SER A 313 -11.46 -22.18 -6.30
C SER A 313 -12.09 -22.24 -4.91
N SER A 314 -13.42 -22.19 -4.87
CA SER A 314 -14.23 -22.39 -3.67
C SER A 314 -13.96 -23.80 -3.11
N PHE A 315 -13.01 -23.91 -2.17
CA PHE A 315 -12.91 -25.06 -1.30
C PHE A 315 -13.62 -24.74 0.01
N SER A 316 -14.73 -25.43 0.26
CA SER A 316 -15.42 -25.41 1.55
C SER A 316 -14.43 -25.80 2.65
N LYS A 317 -14.12 -24.91 3.58
CA LYS A 317 -13.51 -25.32 4.86
C LYS A 317 -14.63 -25.71 5.82
N LYS A 318 -14.54 -26.92 6.38
CA LYS A 318 -15.17 -27.23 7.66
C LYS A 318 -14.67 -26.20 8.67
N GLU A 319 -15.58 -25.44 9.25
CA GLU A 319 -15.30 -24.53 10.36
C GLU A 319 -14.66 -25.31 11.50
N ALA A 320 -13.55 -24.81 12.03
CA ALA A 320 -13.02 -25.28 13.31
C ALA A 320 -13.99 -24.80 14.40
N LYS A 321 -14.92 -25.67 14.79
CA LYS A 321 -15.71 -25.50 16.01
C LYS A 321 -14.76 -25.44 17.20
N ASN A 322 -14.88 -24.36 17.98
CA ASN A 322 -14.44 -24.20 19.37
C ASN A 322 -13.05 -24.76 19.71
N ALA A 323 -12.00 -23.98 19.43
CA ALA A 323 -10.79 -24.04 20.24
C ALA A 323 -10.79 -22.81 21.15
N GLU A 324 -11.17 -23.00 22.42
CA GLU A 324 -11.08 -21.96 23.44
C GLU A 324 -9.61 -21.55 23.63
N LEU A 325 -9.36 -20.24 23.61
CA LEU A 325 -8.08 -19.68 24.01
C LEU A 325 -7.91 -19.91 25.52
N PRO A 326 -6.73 -20.36 26.01
CA PRO A 326 -6.49 -20.38 27.45
C PRO A 326 -6.51 -18.93 27.96
N HIS A 327 -7.40 -18.69 28.90
CA HIS A 327 -7.40 -17.48 29.72
C HIS A 327 -6.23 -17.55 30.69
N ASP A 328 -5.32 -16.58 30.61
CA ASP A 328 -4.47 -16.13 31.71
C ASP A 328 -4.32 -14.60 31.66
#